data_AF-D3AE87-F1
#
_entry.id   AF-D3AE87-F1
#
_cell.length_a   1.000
_cell.length_b   1.000
_cell.length_c   1.000
_cell.angle_alpha   90.00
_cell.angle_beta   90.00
_cell.angle_gamma   90.00
#
_symmetry.space_group_name_H-M   'P 1'
#
loop_
_entity.id
_entity.type
_entity.pdbx_description
1 polymer ?
#
loop_
_entity_poly.entity_id
_entity_poly.type
_entity_poly.pdbx_seq_one_letter_code
_entity_poly.pdbx_strand_id
1 'polypeptide(L)'
;MRRDKNYQIKLMSALTKVWPGQEPEEDPCCSVFTMLRGETFSFVAAYTCGGEGNSAAVVRVESPVEQYCRIREIVPVPSIRPVNSRVDSNYLCTRPGMYPDLLTEPAGGCVTFTPGQFKSLWIDMEIPENGPYGKFPFAVVFVSPEGEELCRRETSIQVYQTVLGPQRLIHTEWFHGDCLADYYRVPVFSEEHWKIMENFIAAAAARGCNMILTPQFTPPLDTAPGGDRTTIQLVGVNVLPNGGYEFNFARLERWVTMCLSCGMVYFEMSHLFTQWGAGHPPKIMAEENGKEIKLFGWEDPAVGGRYTRFLEAYLPKLTEKLRELGIAGVTRFHISDEPEPQHLLSYKQARESVAPYLKDFVIMDAVSSLDICREGEIDCPVCSSDHIEPFLEAGVTPLWSYYCTAQDFLVSNRFMAMPSARCRIYGAQIFRYAMEGILHWGYNFYNSQYSLTKLDPYRSTDADGAFPSGDSFLVYPGADGKPEESVRMMVMCHTMQDVRAMEQLAEKKGREYVISMLEEDLAEPITFKQYPKSEFWMIQMRNRINRELEEA
;
A
#
# COMPACT_ATOMS: atom_id res chain seq x y z
N MET A 1 -31.50 28.09 -28.87
CA MET A 1 -30.22 28.80 -28.76
C MET A 1 -29.19 27.82 -28.22
N ARG A 2 -28.32 27.28 -29.07
CA ARG A 2 -27.08 26.61 -28.61
C ARG A 2 -26.25 27.73 -27.96
N ARG A 3 -26.22 27.78 -26.63
CA ARG A 3 -25.27 28.65 -25.93
C ARG A 3 -23.92 27.93 -26.04
N ASP A 4 -22.94 28.54 -26.70
CA ASP A 4 -21.60 27.96 -26.86
C ASP A 4 -21.02 27.66 -25.48
N LYS A 5 -21.03 26.39 -25.09
CA LYS A 5 -20.34 25.94 -23.88
C LYS A 5 -18.86 25.92 -24.22
N ASN A 6 -18.08 26.72 -23.50
CA ASN A 6 -16.63 26.68 -23.61
C ASN A 6 -16.12 25.46 -22.84
N TYR A 7 -15.79 24.37 -23.52
CA TYR A 7 -15.21 23.17 -22.92
C TYR A 7 -13.70 23.31 -22.79
N GLN A 8 -13.16 22.93 -21.64
CA GLN A 8 -11.74 23.06 -21.33
C GLN A 8 -11.17 21.76 -20.76
N ILE A 9 -9.91 21.50 -21.11
CA ILE A 9 -9.12 20.39 -20.59
C ILE A 9 -7.74 20.94 -20.24
N LYS A 10 -7.19 20.54 -19.09
CA LYS A 10 -5.82 20.81 -18.65
C LYS A 10 -5.15 19.50 -18.28
N LEU A 11 -3.91 19.31 -18.72
CA LEU A 11 -3.11 18.14 -18.33
C LEU A 11 -2.24 18.46 -17.10
N MET A 12 -2.07 17.47 -16.24
CA MET A 12 -1.30 17.60 -15.00
C MET A 12 -0.51 16.32 -14.74
N SER A 13 0.55 16.41 -13.95
CA SER A 13 1.22 15.21 -13.47
C SER A 13 0.26 14.35 -12.61
N ALA A 14 0.59 13.06 -12.47
CA ALA A 14 -0.07 12.17 -11.53
C ALA A 14 0.06 12.60 -10.06
N LEU A 15 0.89 13.59 -9.75
CA LEU A 15 1.08 14.09 -8.39
C LEU A 15 0.05 15.14 -7.99
N THR A 16 -0.58 15.78 -8.98
CA THR A 16 -1.52 16.86 -8.70
C THR A 16 -2.88 16.34 -8.27
N LYS A 17 -3.45 16.95 -7.22
CA LYS A 17 -4.81 16.67 -6.73
C LYS A 17 -5.76 17.79 -7.16
N VAL A 18 -6.76 17.46 -7.98
CA VAL A 18 -7.77 18.43 -8.45
C VAL A 18 -8.90 18.52 -7.43
N TRP A 19 -8.90 19.62 -6.67
CA TRP A 19 -9.88 19.83 -5.61
C TRP A 19 -11.23 20.32 -6.15
N PRO A 20 -12.35 19.85 -5.59
CA PRO A 20 -13.66 20.43 -5.89
C PRO A 20 -13.67 21.94 -5.62
N GLY A 21 -14.02 22.72 -6.65
CA GLY A 21 -14.14 24.17 -6.54
C GLY A 21 -12.83 24.95 -6.62
N GLN A 22 -11.71 24.30 -6.95
CA GLN A 22 -10.45 24.98 -7.29
C GLN A 22 -10.13 24.79 -8.77
N GLU A 23 -9.69 25.86 -9.42
CA GLU A 23 -9.17 25.78 -10.78
C GLU A 23 -7.73 25.25 -10.73
N PRO A 24 -7.43 24.11 -11.39
CA PRO A 24 -6.08 23.61 -11.48
C PRO A 24 -5.25 24.42 -12.48
N GLU A 25 -3.94 24.48 -12.24
CA GLU A 25 -2.94 25.01 -13.17
C GLU A 25 -2.41 23.88 -14.07
N GLU A 26 -2.30 24.13 -15.37
CA GLU A 26 -1.72 23.13 -16.29
C GLU A 26 -0.22 22.96 -16.01
N ASP A 27 0.23 21.70 -15.89
CA ASP A 27 1.62 21.41 -15.53
C ASP A 27 2.52 21.50 -16.78
N PRO A 28 3.57 22.35 -16.79
CA PRO A 28 4.53 22.43 -17.90
C PRO A 28 5.22 21.10 -18.23
N CYS A 29 5.33 20.19 -17.25
CA CYS A 29 5.91 18.86 -17.44
C CYS A 29 5.04 17.95 -18.32
N CYS A 30 3.78 18.30 -18.56
CA CYS A 30 2.88 17.54 -19.43
C CYS A 30 3.05 17.85 -20.93
N SER A 31 4.06 18.65 -21.29
CA SER A 31 4.40 18.93 -22.68
C SER A 31 4.94 17.70 -23.43
N VAL A 32 5.70 16.85 -22.74
CA VAL A 32 6.15 15.54 -23.23
C VAL A 32 6.24 14.57 -22.05
N PHE A 33 5.46 13.50 -22.11
CA PHE A 33 5.54 12.41 -21.13
C PHE A 33 6.70 11.48 -21.45
N THR A 34 7.23 10.80 -20.42
CA THR A 34 8.22 9.74 -20.62
C THR A 34 7.88 8.52 -19.78
N MET A 35 8.18 7.34 -20.33
CA MET A 35 8.06 6.06 -19.62
C MET A 35 9.06 5.02 -20.14
N LEU A 36 9.39 4.07 -19.31
CA LEU A 36 10.04 2.80 -19.68
C LEU A 36 8.98 1.77 -20.07
N ARG A 37 9.37 0.70 -20.75
CA ARG A 37 8.50 -0.47 -20.94
C ARG A 37 8.43 -1.31 -19.67
N GLY A 38 7.32 -2.00 -19.44
CA GLY A 38 7.10 -2.82 -18.24
C GLY A 38 6.76 -2.01 -16.98
N GLU A 39 6.45 -0.72 -17.12
CA GLU A 39 5.99 0.14 -16.02
C GLU A 39 4.58 0.68 -16.29
N THR A 40 3.90 1.09 -15.22
CA THR A 40 2.67 1.89 -15.26
C THR A 40 3.04 3.36 -15.22
N PHE A 41 2.78 4.07 -16.32
CA PHE A 41 2.82 5.53 -16.37
C PHE A 41 1.43 6.10 -16.06
N SER A 42 1.33 7.29 -15.48
CA SER A 42 0.03 7.96 -15.30
C SER A 42 0.11 9.48 -15.31
N PHE A 43 -1.00 10.12 -15.62
CA PHE A 43 -1.19 11.57 -15.56
C PHE A 43 -2.66 11.91 -15.27
N VAL A 44 -2.95 13.18 -14.99
CA VAL A 44 -4.30 13.67 -14.70
C VAL A 44 -4.79 14.56 -15.83
N ALA A 45 -6.02 14.36 -16.27
CA ALA A 45 -6.74 15.29 -17.15
C ALA A 45 -7.86 15.96 -16.37
N ALA A 46 -7.71 17.25 -16.07
CA ALA A 46 -8.75 18.07 -15.45
C ALA A 46 -9.64 18.70 -16.53
N TYR A 47 -10.95 18.67 -16.35
CA TYR A 47 -11.89 19.14 -17.36
C TYR A 47 -13.05 19.93 -16.74
N THR A 48 -13.54 20.93 -17.47
CA THR A 48 -14.68 21.76 -17.08
C THR A 48 -15.40 22.33 -18.30
N CYS A 49 -16.57 22.94 -18.10
CA CYS A 49 -17.24 23.71 -19.13
C CYS A 49 -17.83 25.02 -18.58
N GLY A 50 -18.09 25.97 -19.49
CA GLY A 50 -18.92 27.13 -19.21
C GLY A 50 -20.42 26.88 -19.48
N GLY A 51 -21.25 27.87 -19.16
CA GLY A 51 -22.68 27.87 -19.50
C GLY A 51 -23.58 27.31 -18.39
N GLU A 52 -24.78 26.85 -18.77
CA GLU A 52 -25.80 26.31 -17.85
C GLU A 52 -26.06 24.81 -18.10
N GLY A 53 -26.35 24.09 -17.01
CA GLY A 53 -26.72 22.68 -17.03
C GLY A 53 -25.57 21.72 -17.34
N ASN A 54 -25.69 20.50 -16.84
CA ASN A 54 -24.71 19.44 -17.11
C ASN A 54 -24.74 19.02 -18.58
N SER A 55 -23.58 18.62 -19.11
CA SER A 55 -23.46 17.99 -20.43
C SER A 55 -22.84 16.61 -20.28
N ALA A 56 -23.45 15.61 -20.90
CA ALA A 56 -22.81 14.30 -21.06
C ALA A 56 -21.72 14.39 -22.14
N ALA A 57 -20.65 13.63 -21.97
CA ALA A 57 -19.62 13.43 -22.97
C ALA A 57 -19.05 12.02 -22.86
N VAL A 58 -18.42 11.53 -23.92
CA VAL A 58 -17.61 10.32 -23.90
C VAL A 58 -16.15 10.75 -24.01
N VAL A 59 -15.31 10.30 -23.08
CA VAL A 59 -13.87 10.54 -23.12
C VAL A 59 -13.15 9.36 -23.76
N ARG A 60 -12.14 9.65 -24.58
CA ARG A 60 -11.21 8.67 -25.12
C ARG A 60 -9.80 9.22 -25.23
N VAL A 61 -8.85 8.30 -25.32
CA VAL A 61 -7.48 8.59 -25.75
C VAL A 61 -7.42 8.36 -27.27
N GLU A 62 -6.77 9.27 -27.99
CA GLU A 62 -6.37 9.06 -29.38
C GLU A 62 -4.83 8.98 -29.46
N SER A 63 -4.31 7.79 -29.75
CA SER A 63 -2.87 7.54 -29.87
C SER A 63 -2.60 6.19 -30.55
N PRO A 64 -1.46 5.99 -31.25
CA PRO A 64 -1.05 4.66 -31.71
C PRO A 64 -0.87 3.62 -30.59
N VAL A 65 -0.85 4.07 -29.33
CA VAL A 65 -0.73 3.23 -28.12
C VAL A 65 -1.98 3.28 -27.22
N GLU A 66 -3.13 3.68 -27.77
CA GLU A 66 -4.39 3.82 -27.01
C GLU A 66 -4.86 2.53 -26.33
N GLN A 67 -4.58 1.36 -26.91
CA GLN A 67 -4.96 0.06 -26.34
C GLN A 67 -4.26 -0.26 -25.01
N TYR A 68 -3.19 0.47 -24.66
CA TYR A 68 -2.48 0.34 -23.40
C TYR A 68 -2.99 1.33 -22.33
N CYS A 69 -3.98 2.16 -22.66
CA CYS A 69 -4.48 3.20 -21.78
C CYS A 69 -5.74 2.75 -21.04
N ARG A 70 -5.83 3.14 -19.77
CA ARG A 70 -7.04 3.02 -18.95
C ARG A 70 -7.44 4.41 -18.46
N ILE A 71 -8.74 4.71 -18.49
CA ILE A 71 -9.29 5.99 -18.05
C ILE A 71 -10.19 5.75 -16.85
N ARG A 72 -9.97 6.50 -15.77
CA ARG A 72 -10.75 6.42 -14.54
C ARG A 72 -11.13 7.81 -14.06
N GLU A 73 -12.32 7.98 -13.51
CA GLU A 73 -12.69 9.22 -12.82
C GLU A 73 -12.01 9.29 -11.45
N ILE A 74 -11.49 10.46 -11.10
CA ILE A 74 -11.04 10.74 -9.73
C ILE A 74 -12.25 11.30 -8.97
N VAL A 75 -12.82 10.46 -8.11
CA VAL A 75 -14.01 10.79 -7.32
C VAL A 75 -13.58 11.34 -5.96
N PRO A 76 -14.02 12.56 -5.59
CA PRO A 76 -13.81 13.07 -4.25
C PRO A 76 -14.56 12.25 -3.19
N VAL A 77 -13.90 11.95 -2.08
CA VAL A 77 -14.43 11.19 -0.94
C VAL A 77 -14.45 12.05 0.34
N PRO A 78 -15.33 11.76 1.32
CA PRO A 78 -15.35 12.52 2.56
C PRO A 78 -14.06 12.31 3.36
N SER A 79 -13.52 13.39 3.91
CA SER A 79 -12.41 13.39 4.87
C SER A 79 -12.83 14.22 6.08
N ILE A 80 -13.26 13.56 7.15
CA ILE A 80 -13.69 14.24 8.38
C ILE A 80 -12.48 14.60 9.26
N ARG A 81 -11.49 13.71 9.33
CA ARG A 81 -10.20 13.95 9.99
C ARG A 81 -9.04 13.95 8.98
N PRO A 82 -8.72 15.08 8.34
CA PRO A 82 -7.62 15.15 7.37
C PRO A 82 -6.22 15.10 8.00
N VAL A 83 -6.09 15.47 9.28
CA VAL A 83 -4.81 15.65 9.97
C VAL A 83 -4.89 15.19 11.42
N ASN A 84 -3.72 14.89 11.98
CA ASN A 84 -3.51 14.69 13.41
C ASN A 84 -3.29 16.02 14.14
N SER A 85 -2.79 15.98 15.37
CA SER A 85 -2.53 17.17 16.19
C SER A 85 -1.33 17.99 15.69
N ARG A 86 -0.39 17.38 14.96
CA ARG A 86 0.75 18.06 14.37
C ARG A 86 0.53 18.24 12.87
N VAL A 87 0.93 19.41 12.38
CA VAL A 87 0.85 19.79 10.96
C VAL A 87 2.07 20.63 10.63
N ASP A 88 2.72 20.33 9.51
CA ASP A 88 3.75 21.16 8.91
C ASP A 88 3.21 21.94 7.71
N SER A 89 4.06 22.76 7.08
CA SER A 89 3.66 23.57 5.93
C SER A 89 3.38 22.79 4.65
N ASN A 90 3.65 21.48 4.59
CA ASN A 90 3.53 20.62 3.42
C ASN A 90 2.24 19.77 3.44
N TYR A 91 1.13 20.38 3.86
CA TYR A 91 -0.23 19.84 3.73
C TYR A 91 -1.01 20.67 2.72
N LEU A 92 -1.81 20.00 1.88
CA LEU A 92 -2.66 20.68 0.89
C LEU A 92 -3.90 21.31 1.55
N CYS A 93 -4.49 20.60 2.51
CA CYS A 93 -5.66 21.06 3.26
C CYS A 93 -5.68 20.43 4.64
N THR A 94 -6.06 21.20 5.65
CA THR A 94 -6.17 20.75 7.06
C THR A 94 -7.60 20.74 7.57
N ARG A 95 -8.58 21.05 6.69
CA ARG A 95 -9.99 21.20 7.04
C ARG A 95 -10.82 20.02 6.52
N PRO A 96 -11.85 19.57 7.25
CA PRO A 96 -12.77 18.55 6.75
C PRO A 96 -13.37 18.94 5.38
N GLY A 97 -13.63 17.95 4.52
CA GLY A 97 -14.17 18.23 3.18
C GLY A 97 -14.18 17.01 2.26
N MET A 98 -14.28 17.28 0.95
CA MET A 98 -14.23 16.25 -0.11
C MET A 98 -12.86 16.25 -0.78
N TYR A 99 -12.16 15.12 -0.71
CA TYR A 99 -10.75 14.98 -1.10
C TYR A 99 -10.66 14.02 -2.30
N PRO A 100 -9.96 14.39 -3.39
CA PRO A 100 -9.83 13.54 -4.57
C PRO A 100 -8.96 12.30 -4.26
N ASP A 101 -9.55 11.10 -4.33
CA ASP A 101 -8.79 9.87 -4.03
C ASP A 101 -9.30 8.62 -4.77
N LEU A 102 -10.60 8.33 -4.73
CA LEU A 102 -11.17 7.11 -5.31
C LEU A 102 -11.06 7.15 -6.85
N LEU A 103 -10.58 6.05 -7.45
CA LEU A 103 -10.54 5.88 -8.90
C LEU A 103 -11.63 4.90 -9.35
N THR A 104 -12.60 5.38 -10.14
CA THR A 104 -13.69 4.55 -10.68
C THR A 104 -13.66 4.51 -12.20
N GLU A 105 -14.07 3.40 -12.81
CA GLU A 105 -14.18 3.33 -14.27
C GLU A 105 -15.47 3.99 -14.76
N PRO A 106 -15.41 5.02 -15.63
CA PRO A 106 -16.60 5.58 -16.24
C PRO A 106 -17.19 4.56 -17.22
N ALA A 107 -18.45 4.15 -16.99
CA ALA A 107 -19.13 3.16 -17.82
C ALA A 107 -19.16 3.61 -19.30
N GLY A 108 -18.49 2.85 -20.17
CA GLY A 108 -18.37 3.17 -21.60
C GLY A 108 -17.64 4.48 -21.89
N GLY A 109 -16.80 4.97 -20.98
CA GLY A 109 -16.14 6.27 -21.09
C GLY A 109 -17.09 7.46 -20.91
N CYS A 110 -18.34 7.22 -20.48
CA CYS A 110 -19.31 8.28 -20.27
C CYS A 110 -18.96 9.10 -19.03
N VAL A 111 -18.74 10.39 -19.22
CA VAL A 111 -18.50 11.37 -18.16
C VAL A 111 -19.52 12.50 -18.22
N THR A 112 -19.59 13.28 -17.15
CA THR A 112 -20.39 14.52 -17.11
C THR A 112 -19.50 15.72 -16.94
N PHE A 113 -19.70 16.73 -17.80
CA PHE A 113 -19.24 18.09 -17.59
C PHE A 113 -20.25 18.84 -16.72
N THR A 114 -19.75 19.47 -15.66
CA THR A 114 -20.54 20.33 -14.76
C THR A 114 -20.03 21.77 -14.89
N PRO A 115 -20.88 22.73 -15.29
CA PRO A 115 -20.42 24.10 -15.48
C PRO A 115 -19.78 24.71 -14.24
N GLY A 116 -18.61 25.33 -14.40
CA GLY A 116 -17.88 26.01 -13.32
C GLY A 116 -17.21 25.06 -12.30
N GLN A 117 -17.23 23.75 -12.53
CA GLN A 117 -16.55 22.77 -11.69
C GLN A 117 -15.49 22.03 -12.51
N PHE A 118 -14.26 22.00 -12.02
CA PHE A 118 -13.26 21.07 -12.52
C PHE A 118 -13.52 19.68 -11.94
N LYS A 119 -13.68 18.71 -12.84
CA LYS A 119 -13.58 17.28 -12.55
C LYS A 119 -12.25 16.77 -13.10
N SER A 120 -11.85 15.56 -12.73
CA SER A 120 -10.57 15.02 -13.18
C SER A 120 -10.64 13.54 -13.48
N LEU A 121 -9.80 13.14 -14.42
CA LEU A 121 -9.59 11.77 -14.85
C LEU A 121 -8.15 11.36 -14.54
N TRP A 122 -7.99 10.17 -14.00
CA TRP A 122 -6.71 9.47 -13.95
C TRP A 122 -6.57 8.66 -15.23
N ILE A 123 -5.50 8.91 -15.98
CA ILE A 123 -5.19 8.17 -17.19
C ILE A 123 -3.85 7.49 -16.98
N ASP A 124 -3.87 6.16 -16.98
CA ASP A 124 -2.68 5.34 -16.87
C ASP A 124 -2.43 4.55 -18.14
N MET A 125 -1.15 4.28 -18.39
CA MET A 125 -0.66 3.53 -19.54
C MET A 125 0.27 2.41 -19.07
N GLU A 126 0.00 1.19 -19.53
CA GLU A 126 0.79 0.00 -19.22
C GLU A 126 1.28 -0.65 -20.51
N ILE A 127 2.50 -0.31 -20.92
CA ILE A 127 3.15 -0.92 -22.09
C ILE A 127 3.95 -2.13 -21.60
N PRO A 128 3.67 -3.36 -22.08
CA PRO A 128 4.40 -4.54 -21.65
C PRO A 128 5.86 -4.49 -22.10
N GLU A 129 6.71 -5.33 -21.51
CA GLU A 129 8.16 -5.36 -21.79
C GLU A 129 8.49 -5.54 -23.28
N ASN A 130 7.65 -6.29 -24.01
CA ASN A 130 7.76 -6.53 -25.45
C ASN A 130 6.90 -5.59 -26.31
N GLY A 131 6.31 -4.57 -25.70
CA GLY A 131 5.47 -3.57 -26.34
C GLY A 131 6.25 -2.57 -27.21
N PRO A 132 5.53 -1.68 -27.91
CA PRO A 132 6.12 -0.67 -28.78
C PRO A 132 6.96 0.34 -27.99
N TYR A 133 7.97 0.91 -28.64
CA TYR A 133 8.81 2.00 -28.11
C TYR A 133 8.97 3.10 -29.16
N GLY A 134 9.40 4.27 -28.74
CA GLY A 134 9.52 5.47 -29.57
C GLY A 134 8.61 6.60 -29.10
N LYS A 135 8.53 7.66 -29.92
CA LYS A 135 7.70 8.83 -29.64
C LYS A 135 6.33 8.69 -30.32
N PHE A 136 5.26 8.79 -29.53
CA PHE A 136 3.88 8.71 -30.02
C PHE A 136 3.12 10.03 -29.79
N PRO A 137 2.32 10.49 -30.76
CA PRO A 137 1.35 11.54 -30.51
C PRO A 137 0.27 11.02 -29.55
N PHE A 138 -0.24 11.90 -28.71
CA PHE A 138 -1.22 11.54 -27.70
C PHE A 138 -2.24 12.66 -27.52
N ALA A 139 -3.53 12.34 -27.49
CA ALA A 139 -4.57 13.31 -27.20
C ALA A 139 -5.64 12.74 -26.27
N VAL A 140 -6.12 13.58 -25.35
CA VAL A 140 -7.35 13.32 -24.60
C VAL A 140 -8.47 14.06 -25.31
N VAL A 141 -9.52 13.35 -25.71
CA VAL A 141 -10.61 13.88 -26.53
C VAL A 141 -11.95 13.61 -25.86
N PHE A 142 -12.78 14.64 -25.76
CA PHE A 142 -14.17 14.52 -25.33
C PHE A 142 -15.10 14.71 -26.53
N VAL A 143 -16.03 13.79 -26.71
CA VAL A 143 -17.06 13.85 -27.76
C VAL A 143 -18.45 13.88 -27.14
N SER A 144 -19.40 14.53 -27.80
CA SER A 144 -20.81 14.50 -27.41
C SER A 144 -21.41 13.11 -27.65
N PRO A 145 -22.56 12.78 -27.04
CA PRO A 145 -23.29 11.55 -27.36
C PRO A 145 -23.65 11.40 -28.85
N GLU A 146 -23.76 12.51 -29.57
CA GLU A 146 -24.00 12.57 -31.01
C GLU A 146 -22.73 12.44 -31.86
N GLY A 147 -21.55 12.35 -31.23
CA GLY A 147 -20.25 12.17 -31.89
C GLY A 147 -19.54 13.47 -32.29
N GLU A 148 -20.01 14.63 -31.83
CA GLU A 148 -19.36 15.93 -32.08
C GLU A 148 -18.16 16.11 -31.13
N GLU A 149 -16.97 16.43 -31.64
CA GLU A 149 -15.82 16.74 -30.77
C GLU A 149 -16.10 18.01 -29.98
N LEU A 150 -16.08 17.92 -28.64
CA LEU A 150 -16.34 19.04 -27.74
C LEU A 150 -15.07 19.82 -27.43
N CYS A 151 -13.98 19.09 -27.15
CA CYS A 151 -12.65 19.64 -26.90
C CYS A 151 -11.60 18.52 -26.97
N ARG A 152 -10.35 18.92 -27.22
CA ARG A 152 -9.18 18.04 -27.21
C ARG A 152 -7.99 18.70 -26.55
N ARG A 153 -7.10 17.90 -25.99
CA ARG A 153 -5.78 18.35 -25.51
C ARG A 153 -4.69 17.40 -25.97
N GLU A 154 -3.78 17.93 -26.79
CA GLU A 154 -2.70 17.17 -27.42
C GLU A 154 -1.39 17.30 -26.63
N THR A 155 -0.60 16.23 -26.67
CA THR A 155 0.75 16.10 -26.14
C THR A 155 1.49 14.97 -26.88
N SER A 156 2.62 14.51 -26.36
CA SER A 156 3.30 13.32 -26.85
C SER A 156 3.90 12.51 -25.70
N ILE A 157 4.10 11.22 -25.92
CA ILE A 157 4.79 10.33 -24.99
C ILE A 157 6.03 9.72 -25.64
N GLN A 158 7.16 9.77 -24.94
CA GLN A 158 8.38 9.06 -25.27
C GLN A 158 8.41 7.76 -24.48
N VAL A 159 8.26 6.63 -25.18
CA VAL A 159 8.42 5.29 -24.62
C VAL A 159 9.85 4.84 -24.92
N TYR A 160 10.67 4.69 -23.89
CA TYR A 160 12.06 4.26 -24.04
C TYR A 160 12.15 2.78 -24.40
N GLN A 161 13.24 2.39 -25.10
CA GLN A 161 13.47 0.98 -25.41
C GLN A 161 13.78 0.19 -24.14
N THR A 162 14.39 0.83 -23.14
CA THR A 162 14.68 0.24 -21.84
C THR A 162 13.42 -0.32 -21.16
N VAL A 163 13.56 -1.52 -20.60
CA VAL A 163 12.55 -2.20 -19.78
C VAL A 163 12.88 -1.99 -18.31
N LEU A 164 11.88 -1.64 -17.50
CA LEU A 164 12.03 -1.49 -16.06
C LEU A 164 12.33 -2.85 -15.41
N GLY A 165 13.45 -2.95 -14.69
CA GLY A 165 13.89 -4.18 -14.02
C GLY A 165 12.94 -4.68 -12.93
N PRO A 166 13.12 -5.91 -12.43
CA PRO A 166 12.27 -6.49 -11.39
C PRO A 166 12.40 -5.73 -10.06
N GLN A 167 11.42 -5.92 -9.16
CA GLN A 167 11.46 -5.33 -7.83
C GLN A 167 12.36 -6.13 -6.89
N ARG A 168 13.38 -5.47 -6.32
CA ARG A 168 14.27 -6.06 -5.31
C ARG A 168 13.85 -5.69 -3.88
N LEU A 169 13.46 -4.43 -3.67
CA LEU A 169 12.89 -3.95 -2.41
C LEU A 169 11.69 -4.82 -2.01
N ILE A 170 11.66 -5.26 -0.76
CA ILE A 170 10.53 -6.02 -0.22
C ILE A 170 9.47 -5.02 0.25
N HIS A 171 8.22 -5.23 -0.14
CA HIS A 171 7.12 -4.30 0.14
C HIS A 171 5.89 -5.07 0.58
N THR A 172 5.44 -4.76 1.80
CA THR A 172 4.20 -5.30 2.37
C THR A 172 3.23 -4.17 2.71
N GLU A 173 1.96 -4.43 2.41
CA GLU A 173 0.80 -3.67 2.80
C GLU A 173 -0.12 -4.66 3.51
N TRP A 174 -0.30 -4.51 4.82
CA TRP A 174 -1.00 -5.56 5.58
C TRP A 174 -2.44 -5.72 5.12
N PHE A 175 -2.73 -6.97 4.73
CA PHE A 175 -3.99 -7.41 4.15
C PHE A 175 -4.95 -7.92 5.22
N HIS A 176 -6.20 -7.45 5.18
CA HIS A 176 -7.24 -7.76 6.16
C HIS A 176 -8.39 -8.50 5.48
N GLY A 177 -8.27 -9.83 5.37
CA GLY A 177 -9.32 -10.65 4.74
C GLY A 177 -10.62 -10.69 5.55
N ASP A 178 -10.55 -10.54 6.86
CA ASP A 178 -11.72 -10.42 7.74
C ASP A 178 -12.58 -9.21 7.39
N CYS A 179 -11.98 -8.05 7.09
CA CYS A 179 -12.68 -6.86 6.62
C CYS A 179 -13.43 -7.08 5.29
N LEU A 180 -12.91 -7.94 4.41
CA LEU A 180 -13.57 -8.28 3.14
C LEU A 180 -14.79 -9.17 3.38
N ALA A 181 -14.66 -10.22 4.20
CA ALA A 181 -15.80 -11.04 4.61
C ALA A 181 -16.92 -10.19 5.22
N ASP A 182 -16.54 -9.22 6.06
CA ASP A 182 -17.46 -8.32 6.74
C ASP A 182 -18.16 -7.33 5.81
N TYR A 183 -17.41 -6.65 4.94
CA TYR A 183 -17.96 -5.68 4.01
C TYR A 183 -18.92 -6.33 3.01
N TYR A 184 -18.47 -7.43 2.38
CA TYR A 184 -19.26 -8.15 1.37
C TYR A 184 -20.31 -9.09 1.98
N ARG A 185 -20.31 -9.25 3.31
CA ARG A 185 -21.25 -10.10 4.06
C ARG A 185 -21.25 -11.56 3.58
N VAL A 186 -20.07 -12.10 3.34
CA VAL A 186 -19.87 -13.49 2.92
C VAL A 186 -19.23 -14.29 4.06
N PRO A 187 -19.53 -15.60 4.19
CA PRO A 187 -18.88 -16.42 5.20
C PRO A 187 -17.36 -16.48 4.97
N VAL A 188 -16.60 -16.38 6.05
CA VAL A 188 -15.14 -16.51 6.00
C VAL A 188 -14.76 -17.87 5.40
N PHE A 189 -13.87 -17.82 4.41
CA PHE A 189 -13.39 -18.95 3.59
C PHE A 189 -14.45 -19.68 2.76
N SER A 190 -15.61 -19.08 2.53
CA SER A 190 -16.46 -19.48 1.40
C SER A 190 -15.74 -19.29 0.06
N GLU A 191 -16.17 -19.98 -0.99
CA GLU A 191 -15.58 -19.82 -2.33
C GLU A 191 -15.63 -18.37 -2.83
N GLU A 192 -16.71 -17.63 -2.51
CA GLU A 192 -16.79 -16.20 -2.84
C GLU A 192 -15.76 -15.40 -2.04
N HIS A 193 -15.55 -15.70 -0.76
CA HIS A 193 -14.52 -15.03 0.03
C HIS A 193 -13.10 -15.27 -0.54
N TRP A 194 -12.78 -16.50 -0.95
CA TRP A 194 -11.51 -16.80 -1.60
C TRP A 194 -11.30 -16.00 -2.88
N LYS A 195 -12.32 -15.93 -3.74
CA LYS A 195 -12.29 -15.15 -4.97
C LYS A 195 -12.10 -13.65 -4.70
N ILE A 196 -12.78 -13.10 -3.68
CA ILE A 196 -12.59 -11.69 -3.28
C ILE A 196 -11.16 -11.47 -2.81
N MET A 197 -10.62 -12.32 -1.93
CA MET A 197 -9.25 -12.20 -1.45
C MET A 197 -8.24 -12.27 -2.62
N GLU A 198 -8.42 -13.20 -3.57
CA GLU A 198 -7.59 -13.33 -4.76
C GLU A 198 -7.57 -12.04 -5.58
N ASN A 199 -8.74 -11.44 -5.88
CA ASN A 199 -8.82 -10.18 -6.62
C ASN A 199 -8.04 -9.04 -5.94
N PHE A 200 -8.14 -8.94 -4.62
CA PHE A 200 -7.48 -7.89 -3.86
C PHE A 200 -5.98 -8.11 -3.74
N ILE A 201 -5.53 -9.36 -3.58
CA ILE A 201 -4.11 -9.71 -3.51
C ILE A 201 -3.46 -9.52 -4.89
N ALA A 202 -4.14 -9.90 -5.97
CA ALA A 202 -3.68 -9.65 -7.33
C ALA A 202 -3.50 -8.16 -7.63
N ALA A 203 -4.42 -7.30 -7.18
CA ALA A 203 -4.28 -5.86 -7.32
C ALA A 203 -3.10 -5.30 -6.51
N ALA A 204 -2.89 -5.78 -5.28
CA ALA A 204 -1.73 -5.40 -4.47
C ALA A 204 -0.41 -5.76 -5.16
N ALA A 205 -0.33 -7.00 -5.69
CA ALA A 205 0.84 -7.50 -6.41
C ALA A 205 1.12 -6.69 -7.68
N ALA A 206 0.08 -6.40 -8.48
CA ALA A 206 0.20 -5.58 -9.69
C ALA A 206 0.71 -4.16 -9.41
N ARG A 207 0.55 -3.65 -8.17
CA ARG A 207 1.02 -2.32 -7.74
C ARG A 207 2.29 -2.34 -6.88
N GLY A 208 3.00 -3.46 -6.87
CA GLY A 208 4.34 -3.55 -6.30
C GLY A 208 4.39 -4.06 -4.86
N CYS A 209 3.31 -4.62 -4.30
CA CYS A 209 3.44 -5.45 -3.11
C CYS A 209 4.04 -6.81 -3.52
N ASN A 210 5.04 -7.30 -2.81
CA ASN A 210 5.63 -8.61 -3.06
C ASN A 210 5.72 -9.49 -1.80
N MET A 211 5.20 -8.99 -0.69
CA MET A 211 5.13 -9.68 0.59
C MET A 211 3.71 -9.61 1.15
N ILE A 212 3.25 -10.69 1.79
CA ILE A 212 1.87 -10.80 2.27
C ILE A 212 1.79 -11.28 3.73
N LEU A 213 1.02 -10.53 4.53
CA LEU A 213 0.59 -10.93 5.87
C LEU A 213 -0.35 -12.12 5.79
N THR A 214 0.10 -13.25 6.34
CA THR A 214 -0.60 -14.52 6.33
C THR A 214 -1.27 -14.74 7.68
N PRO A 215 -2.60 -14.81 7.76
CA PRO A 215 -3.31 -15.01 9.02
C PRO A 215 -3.34 -16.49 9.42
N GLN A 216 -2.21 -17.04 9.88
CA GLN A 216 -2.21 -18.40 10.41
C GLN A 216 -3.20 -18.54 11.57
N PHE A 217 -3.33 -17.47 12.36
CA PHE A 217 -4.42 -17.18 13.28
C PHE A 217 -4.98 -15.79 12.99
N THR A 218 -6.09 -15.41 13.64
CA THR A 218 -6.67 -14.08 13.45
C THR A 218 -5.66 -13.03 13.91
N PRO A 219 -5.19 -12.12 13.05
CA PRO A 219 -4.14 -11.17 13.42
C PRO A 219 -4.57 -10.33 14.63
N PRO A 220 -3.75 -10.24 15.69
CA PRO A 220 -4.08 -9.49 16.90
C PRO A 220 -3.70 -8.00 16.74
N LEU A 221 -4.11 -7.41 15.61
CA LEU A 221 -3.76 -6.05 15.19
C LEU A 221 -4.95 -5.13 15.37
N ASP A 222 -4.71 -3.97 15.98
CA ASP A 222 -5.70 -2.92 16.28
C ASP A 222 -7.02 -3.51 16.78
N THR A 223 -6.93 -4.30 17.87
CA THR A 223 -8.06 -4.99 18.51
C THR A 223 -8.12 -4.60 19.98
N ALA A 224 -9.29 -4.20 20.45
CA ALA A 224 -9.48 -3.78 21.84
C ALA A 224 -9.08 -4.90 22.82
N PRO A 225 -8.41 -4.61 23.95
CA PRO A 225 -8.21 -5.58 25.01
C PRO A 225 -9.54 -6.19 25.47
N GLY A 226 -9.63 -7.52 25.45
CA GLY A 226 -10.86 -8.27 25.74
C GLY A 226 -11.87 -8.34 24.58
N GLY A 227 -11.61 -7.67 23.46
CA GLY A 227 -12.41 -7.69 22.25
C GLY A 227 -11.92 -8.72 21.23
N ASP A 228 -12.77 -8.98 20.23
CA ASP A 228 -12.53 -9.92 19.15
C ASP A 228 -12.79 -9.25 17.80
N ARG A 229 -12.01 -9.64 16.79
CA ARG A 229 -12.32 -9.40 15.37
C ARG A 229 -13.02 -10.62 14.76
N THR A 230 -13.56 -10.42 13.56
CA THR A 230 -14.05 -11.52 12.72
C THR A 230 -12.92 -12.54 12.52
N THR A 231 -13.15 -13.79 12.92
CA THR A 231 -12.11 -14.82 12.93
C THR A 231 -11.68 -15.14 11.49
N ILE A 232 -10.40 -14.94 11.20
CA ILE A 232 -9.74 -15.42 9.98
C ILE A 232 -8.52 -16.26 10.38
N GLN A 233 -8.66 -17.58 10.24
CA GLN A 233 -7.67 -18.54 10.75
C GLN A 233 -7.41 -19.63 9.70
N LEU A 234 -6.23 -19.59 9.10
CA LEU A 234 -5.82 -20.54 8.07
C LEU A 234 -5.43 -21.91 8.64
N VAL A 235 -5.01 -21.99 9.90
CA VAL A 235 -4.66 -23.26 10.53
C VAL A 235 -5.82 -23.78 11.37
N GLY A 236 -6.40 -24.91 10.97
CA GLY A 236 -7.37 -25.62 11.81
C GLY A 236 -6.67 -26.25 13.01
N VAL A 237 -7.30 -26.19 14.18
CA VAL A 237 -6.79 -26.77 15.44
C VAL A 237 -7.83 -27.74 15.98
N ASN A 238 -7.43 -28.98 16.24
CA ASN A 238 -8.24 -30.00 16.89
C ASN A 238 -7.59 -30.40 18.21
N VAL A 239 -8.34 -30.32 19.32
CA VAL A 239 -7.90 -30.72 20.65
C VAL A 239 -8.17 -32.22 20.82
N LEU A 240 -7.09 -32.98 21.03
CA LEU A 240 -7.16 -34.43 21.18
C LEU A 240 -7.61 -34.83 22.60
N PRO A 241 -8.22 -36.02 22.79
CA PRO A 241 -8.69 -36.48 24.11
C PRO A 241 -7.60 -36.59 25.19
N ASN A 242 -6.33 -36.70 24.79
CA ASN A 242 -5.18 -36.74 25.69
C ASN A 242 -4.62 -35.36 26.04
N GLY A 243 -5.26 -34.27 25.58
CA GLY A 243 -4.79 -32.89 25.76
C GLY A 243 -3.74 -32.43 24.75
N GLY A 244 -3.42 -33.24 23.74
CA GLY A 244 -2.57 -32.85 22.61
C GLY A 244 -3.32 -32.08 21.52
N TYR A 245 -2.62 -31.70 20.46
CA TYR A 245 -3.17 -30.94 19.34
C TYR A 245 -2.91 -31.64 18.00
N GLU A 246 -3.86 -31.55 17.10
CA GLU A 246 -3.71 -31.85 15.67
C GLU A 246 -3.98 -30.58 14.86
N PHE A 247 -3.17 -30.37 13.81
CA PHE A 247 -3.20 -29.15 13.00
C PHE A 247 -3.58 -29.47 11.56
N ASN A 248 -4.55 -28.75 11.02
CA ASN A 248 -4.96 -28.85 9.62
C ASN A 248 -4.47 -27.62 8.85
N PHE A 249 -3.60 -27.85 7.87
CA PHE A 249 -2.97 -26.81 7.06
C PHE A 249 -3.63 -26.61 5.69
N ALA A 250 -4.72 -27.30 5.35
CA ALA A 250 -5.30 -27.26 4.00
C ALA A 250 -5.64 -25.83 3.50
N ARG A 251 -6.12 -24.95 4.39
CA ARG A 251 -6.38 -23.55 4.02
C ARG A 251 -5.08 -22.74 3.87
N LEU A 252 -4.06 -23.01 4.69
CA LEU A 252 -2.74 -22.41 4.53
C LEU A 252 -2.11 -22.80 3.18
N GLU A 253 -2.21 -24.06 2.77
CA GLU A 253 -1.73 -24.52 1.46
C GLU A 253 -2.45 -23.79 0.31
N ARG A 254 -3.80 -23.68 0.40
CA ARG A 254 -4.61 -22.93 -0.58
C ARG A 254 -4.21 -21.45 -0.62
N TRP A 255 -4.02 -20.83 0.54
CA TRP A 255 -3.58 -19.44 0.67
C TRP A 255 -2.23 -19.19 0.01
N VAL A 256 -1.23 -20.01 0.32
CA VAL A 256 0.11 -19.89 -0.25
C VAL A 256 0.06 -20.06 -1.77
N THR A 257 -0.66 -21.06 -2.26
CA THR A 257 -0.82 -21.31 -3.70
C THR A 257 -1.43 -20.09 -4.41
N MET A 258 -2.52 -19.52 -3.84
CA MET A 258 -3.19 -18.34 -4.38
C MET A 258 -2.28 -17.10 -4.35
N CYS A 259 -1.54 -16.87 -3.25
CA CYS A 259 -0.65 -15.72 -3.14
C CYS A 259 0.49 -15.78 -4.16
N LEU A 260 1.10 -16.96 -4.33
CA LEU A 260 2.13 -17.19 -5.34
C LEU A 260 1.59 -16.98 -6.76
N SER A 261 0.37 -17.47 -7.07
CA SER A 261 -0.23 -17.26 -8.39
C SER A 261 -0.59 -15.80 -8.67
N CYS A 262 -0.87 -15.01 -7.63
CA CYS A 262 -1.07 -13.56 -7.73
C CYS A 262 0.25 -12.77 -7.92
N GLY A 263 1.41 -13.39 -7.70
CA GLY A 263 2.72 -12.74 -7.84
C GLY A 263 3.39 -12.35 -6.52
N MET A 264 2.86 -12.77 -5.36
CA MET A 264 3.57 -12.59 -4.08
C MET A 264 4.81 -13.49 -4.04
N VAL A 265 5.88 -13.01 -3.41
CA VAL A 265 7.17 -13.70 -3.32
C VAL A 265 7.51 -14.05 -1.88
N TYR A 266 7.25 -13.13 -0.95
CA TYR A 266 7.56 -13.26 0.47
C TYR A 266 6.30 -13.42 1.30
N PHE A 267 6.45 -13.99 2.48
CA PHE A 267 5.36 -14.21 3.43
C PHE A 267 5.78 -13.68 4.81
N GLU A 268 4.86 -13.05 5.52
CA GLU A 268 4.98 -12.86 6.98
C GLU A 268 3.85 -13.60 7.67
N MET A 269 4.20 -14.37 8.69
CA MET A 269 3.21 -14.98 9.56
C MET A 269 2.72 -13.93 10.56
N SER A 270 1.40 -13.77 10.69
CA SER A 270 0.79 -12.83 11.64
C SER A 270 1.37 -12.96 13.04
N HIS A 271 1.39 -11.87 13.81
CA HIS A 271 1.96 -11.83 15.15
C HIS A 271 1.53 -13.01 16.03
N LEU A 272 2.53 -13.66 16.66
CA LEU A 272 2.30 -14.75 17.60
C LEU A 272 1.73 -14.26 18.92
N PHE A 273 1.87 -12.98 19.24
CA PHE A 273 1.36 -12.37 20.47
C PHE A 273 0.63 -11.06 20.16
N THR A 274 -0.15 -10.58 21.12
CA THR A 274 -0.91 -9.34 20.97
C THR A 274 0.01 -8.12 20.77
N GLN A 275 -0.47 -7.18 19.95
CA GLN A 275 0.13 -5.86 19.74
C GLN A 275 0.39 -5.13 21.08
N TRP A 276 1.39 -4.23 21.07
CA TRP A 276 1.84 -3.42 22.21
C TRP A 276 2.36 -4.24 23.40
N GLY A 277 3.28 -5.16 23.11
CA GLY A 277 4.15 -5.72 24.15
C GLY A 277 3.96 -7.20 24.48
N ALA A 278 3.38 -7.98 23.56
CA ALA A 278 3.31 -9.44 23.67
C ALA A 278 2.70 -9.96 25.00
N GLY A 279 1.70 -9.27 25.54
CA GLY A 279 1.13 -9.63 26.85
C GLY A 279 0.26 -10.89 26.84
N HIS A 280 -0.39 -11.17 25.71
CA HIS A 280 -1.38 -12.23 25.56
C HIS A 280 -1.24 -12.95 24.21
N PRO A 281 -1.81 -14.17 24.08
CA PRO A 281 -1.98 -14.80 22.78
C PRO A 281 -3.04 -14.07 21.92
N PRO A 282 -2.96 -14.18 20.58
CA PRO A 282 -4.09 -13.86 19.72
C PRO A 282 -5.28 -14.76 20.03
N LYS A 283 -6.46 -14.37 19.56
CA LYS A 283 -7.62 -15.27 19.54
C LYS A 283 -7.31 -16.47 18.65
N ILE A 284 -7.43 -17.67 19.22
CA ILE A 284 -7.31 -18.94 18.49
C ILE A 284 -8.56 -19.76 18.73
N MET A 285 -9.20 -20.17 17.64
CA MET A 285 -10.34 -21.09 17.67
C MET A 285 -9.85 -22.53 17.46
N ALA A 286 -10.52 -23.48 18.10
CA ALA A 286 -10.24 -24.91 17.94
C ALA A 286 -11.53 -25.73 17.95
N GLU A 287 -11.46 -26.95 17.46
CA GLU A 287 -12.48 -27.96 17.68
C GLU A 287 -12.09 -28.85 18.87
N GLU A 288 -13.02 -29.09 19.78
CA GLU A 288 -12.88 -30.07 20.86
C GLU A 288 -14.16 -30.91 20.93
N ASN A 289 -14.05 -32.23 20.78
CA ASN A 289 -15.18 -33.16 20.77
C ASN A 289 -16.30 -32.75 19.78
N GLY A 290 -15.92 -32.30 18.57
CA GLY A 290 -16.87 -31.88 17.53
C GLY A 290 -17.55 -30.53 17.78
N LYS A 291 -17.05 -29.71 18.72
CA LYS A 291 -17.56 -28.37 19.01
C LYS A 291 -16.47 -27.33 18.86
N GLU A 292 -16.80 -26.21 18.23
CA GLU A 292 -15.91 -25.06 18.17
C GLU A 292 -15.81 -24.37 19.54
N ILE A 293 -14.59 -24.07 19.97
CA ILE A 293 -14.27 -23.39 21.22
C ILE A 293 -13.23 -22.28 20.99
N LYS A 294 -13.30 -21.22 21.80
CA LYS A 294 -12.19 -20.25 21.91
C LYS A 294 -11.10 -20.88 22.78
N LEU A 295 -10.00 -21.28 22.17
CA LEU A 295 -8.91 -21.99 22.86
C LEU A 295 -8.02 -21.04 23.66
N PHE A 296 -7.72 -19.88 23.07
CA PHE A 296 -6.88 -18.83 23.63
C PHE A 296 -7.42 -17.43 23.34
N GLY A 297 -7.10 -16.47 24.21
CA GLY A 297 -7.35 -15.04 24.03
C GLY A 297 -6.75 -14.19 25.16
N TRP A 298 -7.29 -12.99 25.35
CA TRP A 298 -6.84 -12.00 26.33
C TRP A 298 -6.79 -12.49 27.80
N GLU A 299 -7.53 -13.53 28.14
CA GLU A 299 -7.53 -14.12 29.48
C GLU A 299 -6.32 -15.02 29.77
N ASP A 300 -5.61 -15.45 28.73
CA ASP A 300 -4.45 -16.34 28.86
C ASP A 300 -3.15 -15.53 28.94
N PRO A 301 -2.15 -15.99 29.73
CA PRO A 301 -0.83 -15.37 29.72
C PRO A 301 -0.09 -15.71 28.43
N ALA A 302 0.66 -14.75 27.88
CA ALA A 302 1.54 -14.99 26.73
C ALA A 302 2.57 -16.10 26.99
N VAL A 303 3.18 -16.13 28.18
CA VAL A 303 4.28 -17.05 28.50
C VAL A 303 4.03 -17.81 29.80
N GLY A 304 4.50 -19.06 29.87
CA GLY A 304 4.47 -19.90 31.08
C GLY A 304 3.17 -20.69 31.29
N GLY A 305 2.23 -20.60 30.35
CA GLY A 305 0.89 -21.19 30.46
C GLY A 305 0.59 -22.30 29.45
N ARG A 306 -0.70 -22.55 29.24
CA ARG A 306 -1.21 -23.46 28.18
C ARG A 306 -0.77 -23.00 26.79
N TYR A 307 -0.68 -21.69 26.57
CA TYR A 307 -0.31 -21.14 25.28
C TYR A 307 1.13 -21.47 24.86
N THR A 308 2.09 -21.39 25.80
CA THR A 308 3.47 -21.81 25.53
C THR A 308 3.50 -23.26 25.06
N ARG A 309 2.85 -24.19 25.78
CA ARG A 309 2.78 -25.61 25.36
C ARG A 309 2.09 -25.82 24.01
N PHE A 310 1.11 -24.98 23.67
CA PHE A 310 0.50 -25.00 22.35
C PHE A 310 1.52 -24.60 21.27
N LEU A 311 2.28 -23.54 21.48
CA LEU A 311 3.33 -23.12 20.55
C LEU A 311 4.45 -24.16 20.40
N GLU A 312 4.82 -24.84 21.49
CA GLU A 312 5.78 -25.96 21.47
C GLU A 312 5.30 -27.11 20.56
N ALA A 313 3.99 -27.38 20.52
CA ALA A 313 3.41 -28.38 19.63
C ALA A 313 3.22 -27.86 18.19
N TYR A 314 2.84 -26.58 18.06
CA TYR A 314 2.42 -25.97 16.80
C TYR A 314 3.58 -25.55 15.90
N LEU A 315 4.55 -24.80 16.43
CA LEU A 315 5.60 -24.18 15.62
C LEU A 315 6.51 -25.19 14.90
N PRO A 316 6.89 -26.34 15.50
CA PRO A 316 7.60 -27.38 14.74
C PRO A 316 6.81 -27.89 13.53
N LYS A 317 5.49 -28.04 13.67
CA LYS A 317 4.61 -28.52 12.60
C LYS A 317 4.41 -27.45 11.51
N LEU A 318 4.22 -26.20 11.91
CA LEU A 318 4.14 -25.09 10.97
C LEU A 318 5.44 -24.94 10.17
N THR A 319 6.60 -24.93 10.82
CA THR A 319 7.87 -24.74 10.12
C THR A 319 8.22 -25.93 9.21
N GLU A 320 7.90 -27.16 9.60
CA GLU A 320 7.93 -28.34 8.70
C GLU A 320 7.04 -28.09 7.48
N LYS A 321 5.81 -27.62 7.69
CA LYS A 321 4.87 -27.33 6.60
C LYS A 321 5.33 -26.24 5.65
N LEU A 322 5.93 -25.16 6.16
CA LEU A 322 6.49 -24.08 5.35
C LEU A 322 7.66 -24.58 4.49
N ARG A 323 8.45 -25.55 4.99
CA ARG A 323 9.52 -26.21 4.21
C ARG A 323 8.93 -27.11 3.12
N GLU A 324 7.88 -27.88 3.42
CA GLU A 324 7.16 -28.69 2.42
C GLU A 324 6.58 -27.82 1.30
N LEU A 325 6.04 -26.66 1.64
CA LEU A 325 5.51 -25.68 0.68
C LEU A 325 6.59 -24.91 -0.09
N GLY A 326 7.87 -25.07 0.26
CA GLY A 326 8.99 -24.40 -0.40
C GLY A 326 9.12 -22.90 -0.09
N ILE A 327 8.37 -22.36 0.88
CA ILE A 327 8.35 -20.93 1.21
C ILE A 327 9.12 -20.58 2.48
N ALA A 328 9.72 -21.55 3.17
CA ALA A 328 10.40 -21.32 4.45
C ALA A 328 11.50 -20.24 4.35
N GLY A 329 12.30 -20.23 3.28
CA GLY A 329 13.40 -19.27 3.11
C GLY A 329 12.97 -17.83 2.77
N VAL A 330 11.69 -17.63 2.46
CA VAL A 330 11.08 -16.32 2.14
C VAL A 330 9.98 -15.95 3.13
N THR A 331 9.87 -16.70 4.24
CA THR A 331 8.91 -16.46 5.32
C THR A 331 9.57 -15.76 6.50
N ARG A 332 8.92 -14.72 7.02
CA ARG A 332 9.29 -14.00 8.23
C ARG A 332 8.26 -14.22 9.33
N PHE A 333 8.68 -14.13 10.58
CA PHE A 333 7.80 -14.27 11.74
C PHE A 333 7.81 -13.01 12.59
N HIS A 334 6.66 -12.73 13.19
CA HIS A 334 6.46 -11.60 14.07
C HIS A 334 6.20 -12.07 15.50
N ILE A 335 6.84 -11.43 16.48
CA ILE A 335 6.53 -11.65 17.90
C ILE A 335 5.36 -10.76 18.29
N SER A 336 5.53 -9.44 18.16
CA SER A 336 4.54 -8.43 18.55
C SER A 336 4.78 -7.15 17.80
N ASP A 337 3.69 -6.49 17.44
CA ASP A 337 3.72 -5.18 16.79
C ASP A 337 3.96 -4.06 17.83
N GLU A 338 4.85 -3.12 17.50
CA GLU A 338 5.22 -1.93 18.27
C GLU A 338 5.42 -2.11 19.79
N PRO A 339 6.36 -2.98 20.24
CA PRO A 339 6.78 -2.99 21.63
C PRO A 339 7.50 -1.67 22.01
N GLU A 340 7.15 -1.12 23.17
CA GLU A 340 7.78 0.07 23.76
C GLU A 340 8.79 -0.33 24.85
N PRO A 341 9.68 0.58 25.31
CA PRO A 341 10.64 0.30 26.39
C PRO A 341 10.06 -0.41 27.62
N GLN A 342 8.84 -0.05 28.04
CA GLN A 342 8.17 -0.70 29.17
C GLN A 342 7.73 -2.15 28.91
N HIS A 343 7.67 -2.56 27.64
CA HIS A 343 7.28 -3.90 27.19
C HIS A 343 8.49 -4.81 26.94
N LEU A 344 9.72 -4.34 27.14
CA LEU A 344 10.92 -5.11 26.80
C LEU A 344 10.95 -6.48 27.48
N LEU A 345 10.61 -6.56 28.77
CA LEU A 345 10.65 -7.82 29.52
C LEU A 345 9.67 -8.86 28.95
N SER A 346 8.42 -8.46 28.70
CA SER A 346 7.40 -9.36 28.15
C SER A 346 7.73 -9.77 26.72
N TYR A 347 8.21 -8.84 25.90
CA TYR A 347 8.67 -9.13 24.54
C TYR A 347 9.81 -10.17 24.54
N LYS A 348 10.83 -10.01 25.38
CA LYS A 348 11.94 -10.96 25.50
C LYS A 348 11.47 -12.35 25.92
N GLN A 349 10.61 -12.42 26.93
CA GLN A 349 10.05 -13.70 27.37
C GLN A 349 9.27 -14.40 26.24
N ALA A 350 8.48 -13.65 25.48
CA ALA A 350 7.74 -14.17 24.33
C ALA A 350 8.71 -14.67 23.23
N ARG A 351 9.70 -13.87 22.85
CA ARG A 351 10.76 -14.22 21.89
C ARG A 351 11.54 -15.47 22.29
N GLU A 352 11.97 -15.56 23.54
CA GLU A 352 12.70 -16.70 24.11
C GLU A 352 11.85 -17.98 24.06
N SER A 353 10.54 -17.87 24.35
CA SER A 353 9.62 -19.02 24.36
C SER A 353 9.44 -19.68 22.99
N VAL A 354 9.67 -18.96 21.90
CA VAL A 354 9.53 -19.46 20.52
C VAL A 354 10.85 -19.67 19.80
N ALA A 355 11.96 -19.14 20.34
CA ALA A 355 13.28 -19.18 19.71
C ALA A 355 13.75 -20.58 19.28
N PRO A 356 13.55 -21.66 20.07
CA PRO A 356 13.96 -23.01 19.65
C PRO A 356 13.28 -23.50 18.36
N TYR A 357 12.08 -23.00 18.07
CA TYR A 357 11.25 -23.44 16.95
C TYR A 357 11.41 -22.57 15.70
N LEU A 358 11.91 -21.34 15.86
CA LEU A 358 12.05 -20.34 14.80
C LEU A 358 13.50 -20.02 14.45
N LYS A 359 14.48 -20.79 14.93
CA LYS A 359 15.93 -20.55 14.73
C LYS A 359 16.39 -20.39 13.27
N ASP A 360 15.65 -20.94 12.31
CA ASP A 360 15.97 -20.89 10.87
C ASP A 360 15.19 -19.77 10.14
N PHE A 361 14.44 -18.94 10.88
CA PHE A 361 13.58 -17.89 10.34
C PHE A 361 14.00 -16.52 10.86
N VAL A 362 13.69 -15.48 10.10
CA VAL A 362 13.92 -14.08 10.46
C VAL A 362 12.77 -13.59 11.34
N ILE A 363 13.09 -13.04 12.51
CA ILE A 363 12.14 -12.27 13.31
C ILE A 363 12.13 -10.82 12.85
N MET A 364 10.96 -10.40 12.39
CA MET A 364 10.69 -9.06 11.89
C MET A 364 9.58 -8.45 12.74
N ASP A 365 9.75 -7.24 13.24
CA ASP A 365 8.71 -6.54 14.01
C ASP A 365 8.86 -5.03 13.82
N ALA A 366 7.73 -4.30 13.89
CA ALA A 366 7.74 -2.84 13.88
C ALA A 366 8.23 -2.29 15.22
N VAL A 367 9.18 -1.36 15.18
CA VAL A 367 9.82 -0.79 16.36
C VAL A 367 10.21 0.66 16.17
N SER A 368 10.07 1.47 17.21
CA SER A 368 10.49 2.89 17.21
C SER A 368 11.68 3.17 18.15
N SER A 369 12.22 2.13 18.80
CA SER A 369 13.32 2.25 19.75
C SER A 369 14.48 1.32 19.38
N LEU A 370 15.67 1.90 19.21
CA LEU A 370 16.91 1.15 18.96
C LEU A 370 17.26 0.22 20.12
N ASP A 371 16.95 0.62 21.36
CA ASP A 371 17.21 -0.19 22.56
C ASP A 371 16.33 -1.45 22.55
N ILE A 372 15.05 -1.31 22.19
CA ILE A 372 14.14 -2.45 22.02
C ILE A 372 14.63 -3.38 20.91
N CYS A 373 15.06 -2.84 19.76
CA CYS A 373 15.61 -3.63 18.67
C CYS A 373 16.80 -4.48 19.11
N ARG A 374 17.76 -3.87 19.83
CA ARG A 374 18.98 -4.56 20.28
C ARG A 374 18.71 -5.55 21.41
N GLU A 375 18.00 -5.12 22.45
CA GLU A 375 17.78 -5.93 23.65
C GLU A 375 16.72 -7.02 23.45
N GLY A 376 15.79 -6.79 22.51
CA GLY A 376 14.76 -7.75 22.08
C GLY A 376 15.25 -8.76 21.04
N GLU A 377 16.48 -8.61 20.53
CA GLU A 377 17.07 -9.50 19.52
C GLU A 377 16.21 -9.63 18.26
N ILE A 378 15.82 -8.47 17.70
CA ILE A 378 15.03 -8.38 16.47
C ILE A 378 15.96 -8.43 15.26
N ASP A 379 15.83 -9.48 14.45
CA ASP A 379 16.72 -9.73 13.29
C ASP A 379 16.52 -8.69 12.18
N CYS A 380 15.26 -8.27 11.96
CA CYS A 380 14.87 -7.33 10.92
C CYS A 380 13.94 -6.24 11.48
N PRO A 381 14.47 -5.16 12.07
CA PRO A 381 13.65 -4.09 12.62
C PRO A 381 12.97 -3.28 11.51
N VAL A 382 11.66 -3.10 11.63
CA VAL A 382 10.86 -2.20 10.78
C VAL A 382 10.70 -0.89 11.52
N CYS A 383 11.51 0.12 11.17
CA CYS A 383 11.61 1.35 11.92
C CYS A 383 10.62 2.41 11.44
N SER A 384 10.00 3.14 12.37
CA SER A 384 9.16 4.28 12.01
C SER A 384 10.03 5.37 11.39
N SER A 385 9.59 5.92 10.26
CA SER A 385 10.42 6.83 9.47
C SER A 385 10.82 8.13 10.19
N ASP A 386 10.11 8.53 11.25
CA ASP A 386 10.47 9.68 12.09
C ASP A 386 11.40 9.36 13.28
N HIS A 387 11.62 8.08 13.56
CA HIS A 387 12.59 7.57 14.54
C HIS A 387 13.76 6.80 13.91
N ILE A 388 13.95 6.92 12.59
CA ILE A 388 14.93 6.10 11.87
C ILE A 388 16.38 6.57 12.01
N GLU A 389 16.63 7.84 12.37
CA GLU A 389 17.99 8.37 12.42
C GLU A 389 18.93 7.64 13.39
N PRO A 390 18.53 7.31 14.63
CA PRO A 390 19.35 6.50 15.52
C PRO A 390 19.74 5.12 14.94
N PHE A 391 18.87 4.50 14.14
CA PHE A 391 19.15 3.21 13.50
C PHE A 391 20.17 3.36 12.37
N LEU A 392 20.05 4.44 11.59
CA LEU A 392 21.01 4.79 10.53
C LEU A 392 22.39 5.10 11.11
N GLU A 393 22.46 5.93 12.16
CA GLU A 393 23.71 6.27 12.85
C GLU A 393 24.40 5.04 13.48
N ALA A 394 23.60 4.08 13.95
CA ALA A 394 24.07 2.82 14.48
C ALA A 394 24.51 1.80 13.41
N GLY A 395 24.27 2.07 12.13
CA GLY A 395 24.60 1.16 11.03
C GLY A 395 23.81 -0.14 11.05
N VAL A 396 22.54 -0.11 11.48
CA VAL A 396 21.68 -1.29 11.54
C VAL A 396 21.43 -1.82 10.12
N THR A 397 21.65 -3.13 9.93
CA THR A 397 21.41 -3.84 8.67
C THR A 397 21.00 -5.29 8.95
N PRO A 398 19.96 -5.84 8.28
CA PRO A 398 19.04 -5.13 7.39
C PRO A 398 18.21 -4.09 8.16
N LEU A 399 17.75 -3.05 7.46
CA LEU A 399 16.87 -2.02 8.02
C LEU A 399 15.66 -1.84 7.13
N TRP A 400 14.50 -1.77 7.76
CA TRP A 400 13.23 -1.49 7.11
C TRP A 400 12.65 -0.18 7.61
N SER A 401 11.77 0.42 6.81
CA SER A 401 11.08 1.64 7.17
C SER A 401 9.57 1.49 7.02
N TYR A 402 8.81 2.00 7.98
CA TYR A 402 7.36 2.15 7.89
C TYR A 402 6.92 3.58 8.22
N TYR A 403 5.70 3.89 7.79
CA TYR A 403 4.92 5.02 8.28
C TYR A 403 3.50 4.54 8.54
N CYS A 404 2.79 5.23 9.43
CA CYS A 404 1.39 4.99 9.78
C CYS A 404 0.73 6.33 10.14
N THR A 405 -0.35 6.31 10.91
CA THR A 405 -0.99 7.52 11.46
C THR A 405 0.00 8.46 12.15
N ALA A 406 1.00 7.97 12.89
CA ALA A 406 1.87 8.81 13.71
C ALA A 406 2.88 9.67 12.92
N GLN A 407 3.24 9.26 11.70
CA GLN A 407 4.22 9.96 10.85
C GLN A 407 3.56 11.13 10.11
N ASP A 408 3.05 12.10 10.87
CA ASP A 408 2.22 13.22 10.41
C ASP A 408 3.00 14.54 10.19
N PHE A 409 4.30 14.57 10.55
CA PHE A 409 5.08 15.81 10.62
C PHE A 409 6.49 15.63 10.04
N LEU A 410 6.85 16.51 9.10
CA LEU A 410 8.09 16.57 8.30
C LEU A 410 8.41 15.35 7.44
N VAL A 411 8.08 14.13 7.85
CA VAL A 411 8.41 12.90 7.14
C VAL A 411 7.42 12.57 6.01
N SER A 412 7.79 11.62 5.16
CA SER A 412 6.93 11.08 4.10
C SER A 412 5.78 10.25 4.67
N ASN A 413 4.61 10.41 4.06
CA ASN A 413 3.40 9.65 4.32
C ASN A 413 2.42 9.90 3.16
N ARG A 414 1.21 9.32 3.21
CA ARG A 414 0.25 9.30 2.10
C ARG A 414 -1.18 9.66 2.48
N PHE A 415 -1.42 10.39 3.57
CA PHE A 415 -2.78 10.83 3.90
C PHE A 415 -3.43 11.59 2.73
N MET A 416 -4.75 11.53 2.60
CA MET A 416 -5.48 12.22 1.53
C MET A 416 -5.17 13.73 1.51
N ALA A 417 -4.89 14.31 2.69
CA ALA A 417 -4.54 15.72 2.89
C ALA A 417 -3.13 16.14 2.48
N MET A 418 -2.23 15.17 2.30
CA MET A 418 -0.85 15.43 1.92
C MET A 418 -0.70 15.51 0.40
N PRO A 419 0.27 16.29 -0.13
CA PRO A 419 0.64 16.24 -1.54
C PRO A 419 1.11 14.84 -1.94
N SER A 420 0.77 14.38 -3.14
CA SER A 420 1.25 13.08 -3.63
C SER A 420 2.77 13.02 -3.76
N ALA A 421 3.44 14.17 -4.02
CA ALA A 421 4.90 14.27 -4.01
C ALA A 421 5.53 13.85 -2.67
N ARG A 422 4.81 14.01 -1.55
CA ARG A 422 5.25 13.59 -0.21
C ARG A 422 5.28 12.07 -0.06
N CYS A 423 4.42 11.36 -0.78
CA CYS A 423 4.48 9.90 -0.89
C CYS A 423 5.58 9.46 -1.87
N ARG A 424 5.70 10.13 -3.03
CA ARG A 424 6.65 9.73 -4.08
C ARG A 424 8.11 9.89 -3.71
N ILE A 425 8.48 10.94 -2.96
CA ILE A 425 9.86 11.17 -2.50
C ILE A 425 10.41 10.05 -1.61
N TYR A 426 9.50 9.26 -1.00
CA TYR A 426 9.88 8.11 -0.18
C TYR A 426 10.77 7.13 -0.95
N GLY A 427 10.58 6.99 -2.27
CA GLY A 427 11.41 6.13 -3.11
C GLY A 427 12.89 6.53 -3.11
N ALA A 428 13.18 7.83 -3.18
CA ALA A 428 14.56 8.32 -3.13
C ALA A 428 15.16 8.16 -1.72
N GLN A 429 14.37 8.34 -0.67
CA GLN A 429 14.80 8.14 0.72
C GLN A 429 15.19 6.68 0.97
N ILE A 430 14.31 5.74 0.64
CA ILE A 430 14.58 4.31 0.87
C ILE A 430 15.72 3.79 -0.02
N PHE A 431 15.80 4.27 -1.27
CA PHE A 431 16.95 3.99 -2.12
C PHE A 431 18.23 4.54 -1.50
N ARG A 432 18.29 5.81 -1.09
CA ARG A 432 19.49 6.47 -0.52
C ARG A 432 20.03 5.77 0.72
N TYR A 433 19.16 5.27 1.58
CA TYR A 433 19.55 4.61 2.82
C TYR A 433 19.60 3.08 2.73
N ALA A 434 19.43 2.50 1.54
CA ALA A 434 19.53 1.07 1.28
C ALA A 434 18.59 0.24 2.16
N MET A 435 17.35 0.70 2.31
CA MET A 435 16.32 -0.08 3.01
C MET A 435 16.14 -1.42 2.31
N GLU A 436 16.04 -2.50 3.07
CA GLU A 436 15.77 -3.83 2.52
C GLU A 436 14.29 -3.97 2.16
N GLY A 437 13.42 -3.31 2.93
CA GLY A 437 12.01 -3.26 2.62
C GLY A 437 11.24 -2.18 3.35
N ILE A 438 9.95 -2.13 3.04
CA ILE A 438 9.01 -1.18 3.59
C ILE A 438 7.70 -1.87 3.98
N LEU A 439 7.05 -1.30 4.98
CA LEU A 439 5.79 -1.79 5.52
C LEU A 439 4.80 -0.65 5.66
N HIS A 440 3.52 -0.96 5.46
CA HIS A 440 2.42 -0.15 5.95
C HIS A 440 1.25 -1.05 6.40
N TRP A 441 0.57 -0.66 7.47
CA TRP A 441 -0.41 -1.50 8.18
C TRP A 441 -1.81 -1.56 7.53
N GLY A 442 -2.14 -0.56 6.70
CA GLY A 442 -3.45 -0.37 6.09
C GLY A 442 -3.49 -0.57 4.58
N TYR A 443 -3.66 -1.81 4.10
CA TYR A 443 -4.07 -2.06 2.71
C TYR A 443 -5.59 -1.89 2.53
N ASN A 444 -6.36 -2.57 3.38
CA ASN A 444 -7.83 -2.65 3.32
C ASN A 444 -8.47 -2.82 4.71
N PHE A 445 -7.93 -2.15 5.74
CA PHE A 445 -8.51 -2.19 7.08
C PHE A 445 -9.75 -1.30 7.14
N TYR A 446 -10.93 -1.94 7.12
CA TYR A 446 -12.24 -1.27 7.11
C TYR A 446 -12.94 -1.28 8.47
N ASN A 447 -12.17 -1.26 9.56
CA ASN A 447 -12.74 -1.10 10.90
C ASN A 447 -12.38 0.27 11.48
N SER A 448 -13.09 0.69 12.53
CA SER A 448 -12.62 1.76 13.41
C SER A 448 -11.46 1.29 14.28
N GLN A 449 -10.82 2.23 14.98
CA GLN A 449 -9.75 1.93 15.92
C GLN A 449 -10.16 0.86 16.93
N TYR A 450 -9.23 -0.04 17.25
CA TYR A 450 -9.43 -1.20 18.09
C TYR A 450 -10.48 -2.19 17.55
N SER A 451 -10.81 -2.07 16.26
CA SER A 451 -11.80 -2.88 15.55
C SER A 451 -13.18 -2.90 16.21
N LEU A 452 -13.63 -1.76 16.76
CA LEU A 452 -14.89 -1.66 17.50
C LEU A 452 -16.12 -1.65 16.58
N THR A 453 -15.99 -1.12 15.38
CA THR A 453 -17.06 -1.02 14.38
C THR A 453 -16.54 -1.37 12.99
N LYS A 454 -17.38 -2.02 12.19
CA LYS A 454 -17.14 -2.31 10.77
C LYS A 454 -17.62 -1.12 9.95
N LEU A 455 -16.79 -0.62 9.06
CA LEU A 455 -16.99 0.64 8.36
C LEU A 455 -17.24 0.45 6.87
N ASP A 456 -17.91 1.45 6.29
CA ASP A 456 -18.02 1.62 4.85
C ASP A 456 -16.95 2.63 4.40
N PRO A 457 -15.87 2.20 3.72
CA PRO A 457 -14.76 3.08 3.33
C PRO A 457 -15.15 4.16 2.31
N TYR A 458 -16.30 4.04 1.64
CA TYR A 458 -16.84 5.15 0.81
C TYR A 458 -17.41 6.29 1.66
N ARG A 459 -17.68 6.05 2.95
CA ARG A 459 -18.31 7.00 3.88
C ARG A 459 -17.40 7.44 5.02
N SER A 460 -16.59 6.53 5.55
CA SER A 460 -15.66 6.75 6.66
C SER A 460 -14.25 6.41 6.18
N THR A 461 -13.45 7.46 5.92
CA THR A 461 -12.08 7.32 5.39
C THR A 461 -11.01 7.42 6.48
N ASP A 462 -11.41 7.71 7.71
CA ASP A 462 -10.60 8.09 8.87
C ASP A 462 -10.83 7.18 10.09
N ALA A 463 -11.38 5.99 9.87
CA ALA A 463 -11.64 5.00 10.91
C ALA A 463 -12.49 5.56 12.07
N ASP A 464 -13.58 6.26 11.73
CA ASP A 464 -14.43 7.03 12.67
C ASP A 464 -13.68 8.12 13.44
N GLY A 465 -12.74 8.78 12.75
CA GLY A 465 -11.96 9.89 13.30
C GLY A 465 -10.79 9.46 14.19
N ALA A 466 -10.39 8.19 14.16
CA ALA A 466 -9.24 7.70 14.92
C ALA A 466 -7.91 7.93 14.20
N PHE A 467 -7.89 7.89 12.86
CA PHE A 467 -6.69 8.05 12.03
C PHE A 467 -6.91 9.14 10.97
N PRO A 468 -5.87 9.81 10.43
CA PRO A 468 -6.06 10.70 9.30
C PRO A 468 -6.67 9.98 8.10
N SER A 469 -7.50 10.68 7.32
CA SER A 469 -8.17 10.08 6.16
C SER A 469 -7.18 9.45 5.18
N GLY A 470 -7.38 8.16 4.89
CA GLY A 470 -6.54 7.36 4.02
C GLY A 470 -5.37 6.64 4.71
N ASP A 471 -5.29 6.64 6.04
CA ASP A 471 -4.29 5.82 6.74
C ASP A 471 -4.66 4.32 6.71
N SER A 472 -5.89 3.94 7.08
CA SER A 472 -6.26 2.54 7.27
C SER A 472 -6.42 1.70 5.99
N PHE A 473 -6.50 2.32 4.80
CA PHE A 473 -6.64 1.58 3.55
C PHE A 473 -6.15 2.35 2.32
N LEU A 474 -5.74 1.60 1.30
CA LEU A 474 -5.37 2.08 -0.03
C LEU A 474 -6.42 1.79 -1.10
N VAL A 475 -7.24 0.76 -0.91
CA VAL A 475 -8.24 0.31 -1.88
C VAL A 475 -9.65 0.43 -1.33
N TYR A 476 -10.61 0.62 -2.22
CA TYR A 476 -12.02 0.60 -1.91
C TYR A 476 -12.65 -0.74 -2.31
N PRO A 477 -13.67 -1.22 -1.60
CA PRO A 477 -14.33 -2.48 -1.86
C PRO A 477 -15.39 -2.34 -2.95
N GLY A 478 -14.91 -2.30 -4.18
CA GLY A 478 -15.72 -2.19 -5.39
C GLY A 478 -16.71 -3.35 -5.58
N ALA A 479 -17.60 -3.16 -6.55
CA ALA A 479 -18.61 -4.15 -6.90
C ALA A 479 -18.00 -5.50 -7.32
N ASP A 480 -18.80 -6.57 -7.19
CA ASP A 480 -18.46 -7.93 -7.60
C ASP A 480 -17.16 -8.50 -6.97
N GLY A 481 -16.77 -7.97 -5.81
CA GLY A 481 -15.60 -8.47 -5.09
C GLY A 481 -14.27 -8.00 -5.68
N LYS A 482 -14.25 -6.89 -6.43
CA LYS A 482 -13.05 -6.33 -7.05
C LYS A 482 -12.63 -5.03 -6.34
N PRO A 483 -11.33 -4.83 -6.08
CA PRO A 483 -10.86 -3.59 -5.50
C PRO A 483 -10.97 -2.44 -6.51
N GLU A 484 -11.37 -1.26 -6.02
CA GLU A 484 -11.17 0.01 -6.71
C GLU A 484 -9.92 0.69 -6.14
N GLU A 485 -9.03 1.12 -7.03
CA GLU A 485 -7.74 1.69 -6.65
C GLU A 485 -7.92 3.16 -6.20
N SER A 486 -6.99 3.65 -5.39
CA SER A 486 -6.90 5.08 -5.06
C SER A 486 -5.76 5.77 -5.79
N VAL A 487 -5.83 7.09 -5.86
CA VAL A 487 -4.70 7.95 -6.24
C VAL A 487 -3.46 7.58 -5.43
N ARG A 488 -3.60 7.38 -4.11
CA ARG A 488 -2.49 7.03 -3.21
C ARG A 488 -1.85 5.69 -3.56
N MET A 489 -2.64 4.67 -3.89
CA MET A 489 -2.12 3.36 -4.34
C MET A 489 -1.32 3.50 -5.63
N MET A 490 -1.82 4.27 -6.59
CA MET A 490 -1.12 4.49 -7.86
C MET A 490 0.17 5.31 -7.69
N VAL A 491 0.15 6.33 -6.83
CA VAL A 491 1.37 7.10 -6.49
C VAL A 491 2.39 6.21 -5.79
N MET A 492 1.95 5.31 -4.90
CA MET A 492 2.84 4.33 -4.26
C MET A 492 3.44 3.34 -5.28
N CYS A 493 2.67 2.91 -6.28
CA CYS A 493 3.19 2.14 -7.41
C CYS A 493 4.28 2.92 -8.15
N HIS A 494 4.09 4.22 -8.43
CA HIS A 494 5.13 5.06 -9.02
C HIS A 494 6.38 5.15 -8.12
N THR A 495 6.22 5.28 -6.81
CA THR A 495 7.32 5.24 -5.85
C THR A 495 8.15 3.97 -5.97
N MET A 496 7.51 2.81 -6.07
CA MET A 496 8.21 1.52 -6.21
C MET A 496 8.91 1.39 -7.57
N GLN A 497 8.32 1.93 -8.64
CA GLN A 497 8.96 1.95 -9.95
C GLN A 497 10.17 2.89 -10.00
N ASP A 498 10.10 4.04 -9.31
CA ASP A 498 11.23 4.94 -9.18
C ASP A 498 12.41 4.23 -8.47
N VAL A 499 12.13 3.46 -7.41
CA VAL A 499 13.14 2.65 -6.68
C VAL A 499 13.77 1.62 -7.61
N ARG A 500 12.96 0.81 -8.30
CA ARG A 500 13.42 -0.20 -9.27
C ARG A 500 14.35 0.41 -10.31
N ALA A 501 14.00 1.58 -10.83
CA ALA A 501 14.82 2.25 -11.82
C ALA A 501 16.12 2.83 -11.26
N MET A 502 16.10 3.36 -10.02
CA MET A 502 17.33 3.79 -9.34
C MET A 502 18.25 2.60 -9.04
N GLU A 503 17.70 1.46 -8.61
CA GLU A 503 18.46 0.21 -8.42
C GLU A 503 19.06 -0.28 -9.73
N GLN A 504 18.27 -0.33 -10.80
CA GLN A 504 18.74 -0.71 -12.15
C GLN A 504 19.82 0.25 -12.68
N LEU A 505 19.69 1.55 -12.42
CA LEU A 505 20.72 2.52 -12.81
C LEU A 505 21.98 2.35 -11.96
N ALA A 506 21.83 2.04 -10.67
CA ALA A 506 22.95 1.78 -9.77
C ALA A 506 23.74 0.51 -10.17
N GLU A 507 23.07 -0.51 -10.70
CA GLU A 507 23.74 -1.69 -11.28
C GLU A 507 24.62 -1.33 -12.49
N LYS A 508 24.22 -0.30 -13.26
CA LYS A 508 24.95 0.14 -14.46
C LYS A 508 26.05 1.16 -14.17
N LYS A 509 25.80 2.13 -13.28
CA LYS A 509 26.67 3.31 -13.05
C LYS A 509 27.24 3.41 -11.64
N GLY A 510 26.87 2.51 -10.74
CA GLY A 510 27.24 2.56 -9.33
C GLY A 510 26.24 3.35 -8.48
N ARG A 511 26.10 2.96 -7.22
CA ARG A 511 25.14 3.53 -6.29
C ARG A 511 25.47 4.98 -5.93
N GLU A 512 26.74 5.28 -5.70
CA GLU A 512 27.25 6.61 -5.38
C GLU A 512 26.95 7.60 -6.51
N TYR A 513 27.03 7.15 -7.77
CA TYR A 513 26.65 7.96 -8.92
C TYR A 513 25.18 8.36 -8.84
N VAL A 514 24.27 7.40 -8.64
CA VAL A 514 22.83 7.69 -8.55
C VAL A 514 22.53 8.60 -7.36
N ILE A 515 23.16 8.38 -6.20
CA ILE A 515 22.99 9.27 -5.05
C ILE A 515 23.48 10.69 -5.35
N SER A 516 24.67 10.85 -5.94
CA SER A 516 25.19 12.16 -6.30
C SER A 516 24.28 12.90 -7.29
N MET A 517 23.69 12.16 -8.24
CA MET A 517 22.74 12.66 -9.22
C MET A 517 21.42 13.13 -8.59
N LEU A 518 20.94 12.45 -7.55
CA LEU A 518 19.73 12.85 -6.81
C LEU A 518 19.95 14.13 -5.99
N GLU A 519 21.17 14.36 -5.53
CA GLU A 519 21.49 15.44 -4.58
C GLU A 519 22.22 16.63 -5.21
N GLU A 520 22.57 16.55 -6.49
CA GLU A 520 23.39 17.55 -7.21
C GLU A 520 22.84 18.99 -7.10
N ASP A 521 21.52 19.15 -7.22
CA ASP A 521 20.84 20.46 -7.19
C ASP A 521 20.22 20.79 -5.81
N LEU A 522 20.51 20.00 -4.77
CA LEU A 522 19.94 20.19 -3.45
C LEU A 522 20.91 20.93 -2.53
N ALA A 523 20.39 21.90 -1.78
CA ALA A 523 21.17 22.64 -0.79
C ALA A 523 21.61 21.76 0.40
N GLU A 524 20.84 20.73 0.70
CA GLU A 524 21.09 19.77 1.77
C GLU A 524 20.81 18.35 1.26
N PRO A 525 21.52 17.32 1.77
CA PRO A 525 21.28 15.94 1.39
C PRO A 525 19.85 15.48 1.74
N ILE A 526 19.35 14.50 0.98
CA ILE A 526 18.06 13.87 1.24
C ILE A 526 18.15 13.10 2.56
N THR A 527 17.22 13.37 3.45
CA THR A 527 16.95 12.60 4.67
C THR A 527 15.47 12.26 4.75
N PHE A 528 15.04 11.52 5.78
CA PHE A 528 13.61 11.27 6.00
C PHE A 528 12.82 12.54 6.37
N LYS A 529 13.47 13.56 6.94
CA LYS A 529 12.83 14.82 7.38
C LYS A 529 13.11 16.01 6.46
N GLN A 530 14.19 15.96 5.70
CA GLN A 530 14.66 17.03 4.83
C GLN A 530 14.80 16.50 3.40
N TYR A 531 13.95 16.98 2.50
CA TYR A 531 13.85 16.50 1.13
C TYR A 531 13.14 17.53 0.23
N PRO A 532 13.32 17.46 -1.10
CA PRO A 532 12.59 18.29 -2.05
C PRO A 532 11.09 17.97 -2.02
N LYS A 533 10.25 19.00 -1.95
CA LYS A 533 8.77 18.86 -1.82
C LYS A 533 8.00 19.10 -3.13
N SER A 534 8.69 19.52 -4.19
CA SER A 534 8.09 19.96 -5.44
C SER A 534 7.70 18.79 -6.35
N GLU A 535 6.49 18.83 -6.91
CA GLU A 535 6.04 17.90 -7.96
C GLU A 535 6.98 17.95 -9.17
N PHE A 536 7.39 19.15 -9.58
CA PHE A 536 8.33 19.36 -10.69
C PHE A 536 9.64 18.61 -10.46
N TRP A 537 10.20 18.68 -9.25
CA TRP A 537 11.44 17.98 -8.92
C TRP A 537 11.28 16.46 -9.06
N MET A 538 10.17 15.87 -8.59
CA MET A 538 9.92 14.42 -8.71
C MET A 538 9.86 13.98 -10.17
N ILE A 539 9.17 14.75 -11.01
CA ILE A 539 9.02 14.43 -12.43
C ILE A 539 10.37 14.58 -13.16
N GLN A 540 11.15 15.61 -12.85
CA GLN A 540 12.48 15.78 -13.44
C GLN A 540 13.47 14.70 -12.98
N MET A 541 13.43 14.31 -11.71
CA MET A 541 14.19 13.17 -11.18
C MET A 541 13.90 11.91 -12.01
N ARG A 542 12.62 11.55 -12.17
CA ARG A 542 12.24 10.35 -12.93
C ARG A 542 12.65 10.45 -14.40
N ASN A 543 12.42 11.60 -15.04
CA ASN A 543 12.81 11.83 -16.43
C ASN A 543 14.33 11.75 -16.63
N ARG A 544 15.14 12.22 -15.66
CA ARG A 544 16.59 12.09 -15.68
C ARG A 544 17.00 10.62 -15.61
N ILE A 545 16.47 9.87 -14.65
CA ILE A 545 16.74 8.43 -14.52
C ILE A 545 16.41 7.68 -15.83
N ASN A 546 15.26 7.98 -16.46
CA ASN A 546 14.88 7.34 -17.73
C ASN A 546 15.90 7.58 -18.84
N ARG A 547 16.39 8.82 -18.99
CA ARG A 547 17.44 9.14 -20.00
C ARG A 547 18.75 8.44 -19.69
N GLU A 548 19.19 8.50 -18.43
CA GLU A 548 20.44 7.89 -17.98
C GLU A 548 20.43 6.37 -18.14
N LEU A 549 19.27 5.73 -17.98
CA LEU A 549 19.07 4.30 -18.23
C LEU A 549 19.07 3.95 -19.72
N GLU A 550 18.45 4.77 -20.57
CA GLU A 550 18.45 4.56 -22.01
C GLU A 550 19.84 4.71 -22.63
N GLU A 551 20.66 5.62 -22.10
CA GLU A 551 22.02 5.88 -22.56
C GLU A 551 23.07 4.85 -22.07
N ALA A 552 22.73 4.04 -21.04
CA ALA A 552 23.64 3.13 -20.36
C ALA A 552 23.42 1.66 -20.73
#